data_AF-A0A096ZEC4-F1
#
_entry.id   AF-A0A096ZEC4-F1
#
_cell.length_a   1.000
_cell.length_b   1.000
_cell.length_c   1.000
_cell.angle_alpha   90.00
_cell.angle_beta   90.00
_cell.angle_gamma   90.00
#
_symmetry.space_group_name_H-M   'P 1'
#
loop_
_entity.id
_entity.type
_entity.pdbx_description
1 polymer ?
#
loop_
_entity_poly.entity_id
_entity_poly.type
_entity_poly.pdbx_seq_one_letter_code
_entity_poly.pdbx_strand_id
1 'polypeptide(L)'
;MYDDYPAMALAQLADLGIVKHGEMAEFVEARLLEDQWPLNTSGGMLSAGQAGAGAGLHGLVEAATQLLGRAGNRQVVGARTAVVSGYGMVVARYGAAANAVALAAPC
;
A
#
# COMPACT_ATOMS: atom_id res chain seq x y z
N MET A 1 0.70 -0.17 0.98
CA MET A 1 0.08 -0.24 2.32
C MET A 1 0.40 -1.59 2.94
N TYR A 2 0.53 -1.67 4.26
CA TYR A 2 0.61 -2.96 4.96
C TYR A 2 -0.74 -3.69 4.88
N ASP A 3 -0.77 -4.94 4.47
CA ASP A 3 -2.01 -5.64 4.15
C ASP A 3 -2.01 -7.10 4.61
N ASP A 4 -1.77 -7.34 5.91
CA ASP A 4 -2.04 -8.65 6.52
C ASP A 4 -3.54 -9.03 6.49
N TYR A 5 -4.41 -8.02 6.50
CA TYR A 5 -5.84 -8.15 6.22
C TYR A 5 -6.31 -7.05 5.26
N PRO A 6 -7.32 -7.29 4.40
CA PRO A 6 -7.87 -6.27 3.51
C PRO A 6 -8.30 -4.99 4.26
N ALA A 7 -8.91 -5.16 5.44
CA ALA A 7 -9.36 -4.05 6.27
C ALA A 7 -8.21 -3.13 6.72
N MET A 8 -6.99 -3.66 6.91
CA MET A 8 -5.85 -2.86 7.35
C MET A 8 -5.39 -1.90 6.25
N ALA A 9 -5.41 -2.31 4.98
CA ALA A 9 -5.09 -1.42 3.86
C ALA A 9 -6.07 -0.24 3.80
N LEU A 10 -7.37 -0.50 3.96
CA LEU A 10 -8.39 0.55 3.94
C LEU A 10 -8.28 1.49 5.14
N ALA A 11 -8.01 0.97 6.34
CA ALA A 11 -7.76 1.78 7.53
C ALA A 11 -6.59 2.75 7.32
N GLN A 12 -5.49 2.30 6.71
CA GLN A 12 -4.34 3.16 6.41
C GLN A 12 -4.63 4.22 5.36
N LEU A 13 -5.41 3.89 4.34
CA LEU A 13 -5.84 4.88 3.33
C LEU A 13 -6.66 6.01 3.98
N ALA A 14 -7.51 5.68 4.95
CA ALA A 14 -8.26 6.66 5.73
C ALA A 14 -7.36 7.45 6.69
N ASP A 15 -6.51 6.78 7.46
CA ASP A 15 -5.63 7.41 8.46
C ASP A 15 -4.61 8.37 7.81
N LEU A 16 -4.14 8.05 6.60
CA LEU A 16 -3.26 8.92 5.80
C LEU A 16 -4.02 10.05 5.09
N GLY A 17 -5.35 10.09 5.17
CA GLY A 17 -6.18 11.07 4.49
C GLY A 17 -6.21 10.94 2.96
N ILE A 18 -5.79 9.78 2.43
CA ILE A 18 -5.88 9.48 0.99
C ILE A 18 -7.35 9.32 0.58
N VAL A 19 -8.16 8.73 1.45
CA VAL A 19 -9.60 8.60 1.29
C VAL A 19 -10.27 9.27 2.48
N LYS A 20 -11.22 10.16 2.23
CA LYS A 20 -11.88 10.88 3.32
C LYS A 20 -12.90 9.98 4.04
N HIS A 21 -13.23 10.37 5.26
CA HIS A 21 -14.24 9.67 6.04
C HIS A 21 -15.59 9.63 5.30
N GLY A 22 -16.19 8.44 5.20
CA GLY A 22 -17.45 8.22 4.47
C GLY A 22 -17.29 7.91 2.98
N GLU A 23 -16.11 8.12 2.38
CA GLU A 23 -15.88 7.93 0.93
C GLU A 23 -15.29 6.55 0.59
N MET A 24 -15.01 5.71 1.59
CA MET A 24 -14.26 4.44 1.39
C MET A 24 -14.98 3.45 0.48
N ALA A 25 -16.30 3.30 0.60
CA ALA A 25 -17.04 2.34 -0.22
C ALA A 25 -16.98 2.70 -1.71
N GLU A 26 -17.26 3.97 -2.03
CA GLU A 26 -17.17 4.50 -3.39
C GLU A 26 -15.73 4.42 -3.93
N PHE A 27 -14.73 4.72 -3.09
CA PHE A 27 -13.32 4.58 -3.48
C PHE A 27 -12.97 3.13 -3.83
N VAL A 28 -13.43 2.15 -3.05
CA VAL A 28 -13.18 0.72 -3.35
C VAL A 28 -13.79 0.35 -4.70
N GLU A 29 -15.06 0.69 -4.92
CA GLU A 29 -15.77 0.36 -6.16
C GLU A 29 -15.11 1.03 -7.38
N ALA A 30 -15.04 2.36 -7.39
CA ALA A 30 -14.56 3.10 -8.55
C ALA A 30 -13.04 3.02 -8.72
N ARG A 31 -12.27 3.07 -7.63
CA ARG A 31 -10.81 3.24 -7.73
C ARG A 31 -10.05 1.93 -7.64
N LEU A 32 -10.42 1.01 -6.75
CA LEU A 32 -9.69 -0.24 -6.59
C LEU A 32 -10.17 -1.34 -7.55
N LEU A 33 -11.49 -1.47 -7.74
CA LEU A 33 -12.06 -2.53 -8.57
C LEU A 33 -12.15 -2.13 -10.04
N GLU A 34 -12.64 -0.93 -10.35
CA GLU A 34 -12.79 -0.47 -11.73
C GLU A 34 -11.49 0.12 -12.29
N ASP A 35 -10.94 1.18 -11.67
CA ASP A 35 -9.74 1.87 -12.18
C ASP A 35 -8.42 1.14 -11.91
N GLN A 36 -8.42 0.14 -11.03
CA GLN A 36 -7.20 -0.54 -10.56
C GLN A 36 -6.10 0.42 -10.08
N TRP A 37 -6.50 1.42 -9.30
CA TRP A 37 -5.61 2.41 -8.70
C TRP A 37 -4.42 1.73 -8.02
N PRO A 38 -3.17 2.25 -8.18
CA PRO A 38 -1.94 1.52 -7.88
C PRO A 38 -1.67 1.33 -6.37
N LEU A 39 -2.46 0.44 -5.76
CA LEU A 39 -2.34 -0.03 -4.40
C LEU A 39 -1.76 -1.43 -4.42
N ASN A 40 -0.60 -1.61 -3.78
CA ASN A 40 0.04 -2.93 -3.63
C ASN A 40 0.18 -3.68 -4.97
N THR A 41 0.71 -3.03 -6.00
CA THR A 41 0.86 -3.54 -7.37
C THR A 41 1.64 -4.86 -7.49
N SER A 42 2.45 -5.21 -6.48
CA SER A 42 3.12 -6.52 -6.37
C SER A 42 2.19 -7.65 -5.92
N GLY A 43 0.94 -7.35 -5.58
CA GLY A 43 -0.01 -8.24 -4.90
C GLY A 43 -0.01 -8.12 -3.38
N GLY A 44 0.95 -7.38 -2.79
CA GLY A 44 1.06 -7.20 -1.34
C GLY A 44 1.17 -8.51 -0.56
N MET A 45 0.96 -8.46 0.75
CA MET A 45 1.03 -9.64 1.63
C MET A 45 -0.11 -10.62 1.35
N LEU A 46 -1.28 -10.11 0.93
CA LEU A 46 -2.47 -10.92 0.65
C LEU A 46 -2.29 -11.87 -0.54
N SER A 47 -1.52 -11.47 -1.56
CA SER A 47 -1.34 -12.28 -2.78
C SER A 47 0.09 -12.79 -2.98
N ALA A 48 1.12 -11.99 -2.66
CA ALA A 48 2.51 -12.42 -2.79
C ALA A 48 3.00 -13.25 -1.59
N GLY A 49 2.22 -13.28 -0.49
CA GLY A 49 2.48 -14.05 0.71
C GLY A 49 3.17 -13.26 1.82
N GLN A 50 3.22 -13.86 3.02
CA GLN A 50 3.76 -13.24 4.24
C GLN A 50 4.91 -14.07 4.82
N ALA A 51 6.15 -13.74 4.46
CA ALA A 51 7.35 -14.37 5.01
C ALA A 51 7.71 -13.83 6.42
N GLY A 52 6.80 -14.01 7.39
CA GLY A 52 6.98 -13.54 8.77
C GLY A 52 7.27 -12.03 8.85
N ALA A 53 8.29 -11.65 9.61
CA ALA A 53 8.69 -10.24 9.77
C ALA A 53 9.18 -9.58 8.46
N GLY A 54 9.64 -10.38 7.48
CA GLY A 54 10.05 -9.87 6.18
C GLY A 54 8.90 -9.27 5.37
N ALA A 55 7.66 -9.63 5.69
CA ALA A 55 6.49 -9.16 4.94
C ALA A 55 6.26 -7.64 5.05
N GLY A 56 6.69 -7.03 6.15
CA GLY A 56 6.63 -5.56 6.30
C GLY A 56 7.47 -4.79 5.27
N LEU A 57 8.38 -5.46 4.57
CA LEU A 57 9.22 -4.85 3.53
C LEU A 57 8.60 -4.88 2.13
N HIS A 58 7.49 -5.60 1.90
CA HIS A 58 6.86 -5.70 0.57
C HIS A 58 6.59 -4.33 -0.05
N GLY A 59 5.96 -3.44 0.71
CA GLY A 59 5.64 -2.09 0.23
C GLY A 59 6.88 -1.28 -0.11
N LEU A 60 7.95 -1.40 0.68
CA LEU A 60 9.20 -0.66 0.45
C LEU A 60 9.90 -1.14 -0.81
N VAL A 61 10.01 -2.46 -0.99
CA VAL A 61 10.64 -3.06 -2.18
C VAL A 61 9.85 -2.73 -3.44
N GLU A 62 8.52 -2.85 -3.40
CA GLU A 62 7.68 -2.53 -4.57
C GLU A 62 7.73 -1.04 -4.90
N ALA A 63 7.63 -0.15 -3.91
CA ALA A 63 7.73 1.30 -4.14
C ALA A 63 9.08 1.69 -4.77
N ALA A 64 10.20 1.16 -4.26
CA ALA A 64 11.51 1.39 -4.86
C ALA A 64 11.58 0.84 -6.29
N THR A 65 11.03 -0.36 -6.53
CA THR A 65 10.99 -0.97 -7.86
C THR A 65 10.20 -0.13 -8.86
N GLN A 66 9.05 0.40 -8.45
CA GLN A 66 8.20 1.28 -9.25
C GLN A 66 8.88 2.61 -9.57
N LEU A 67 9.45 3.27 -8.55
CA LEU A 67 10.13 4.57 -8.70
C LEU A 67 11.41 4.49 -9.54
N LEU A 68 12.03 3.31 -9.59
CA LEU A 68 13.20 3.04 -10.44
C LEU A 68 12.83 2.59 -11.86
N GLY A 69 11.54 2.46 -12.19
CA GLY A 69 11.10 2.00 -13.51
C GLY A 69 11.40 0.51 -13.78
N ARG A 70 11.48 -0.32 -12.74
CA ARG A 70 11.92 -1.72 -12.81
C ARG A 70 10.80 -2.73 -12.57
N ALA A 71 9.54 -2.30 -12.56
CA ALA A 71 8.42 -3.16 -12.16
C ALA A 71 7.86 -4.02 -13.31
N GLY A 72 8.41 -3.95 -14.51
CA GLY A 72 7.99 -4.77 -15.65
C GLY A 72 6.51 -4.54 -16.00
N ASN A 73 5.74 -5.62 -16.18
CA ASN A 73 4.33 -5.53 -16.61
C ASN A 73 3.40 -4.81 -15.62
N ARG A 74 3.80 -4.67 -14.36
CA ARG A 74 3.03 -3.96 -13.32
C ARG A 74 3.51 -2.51 -13.10
N GLN A 75 4.34 -1.98 -14.00
CA GLN A 75 4.87 -0.63 -13.89
C GLN A 75 3.76 0.42 -13.95
N VAL A 76 3.70 1.26 -12.93
CA VAL A 76 2.81 2.42 -12.89
C VAL A 76 3.41 3.51 -13.77
N VAL A 77 2.63 3.94 -14.77
CA VAL A 77 3.04 4.97 -15.72
C VAL A 77 3.27 6.29 -15.00
N GLY A 78 4.48 6.84 -15.16
CA GLY A 78 4.82 8.15 -14.59
C GLY A 78 4.94 8.18 -13.06
N ALA A 79 5.19 7.04 -12.41
CA ALA A 79 5.43 6.99 -10.97
C ALA A 79 6.62 7.87 -10.56
N ARG A 80 6.35 8.94 -9.80
CA ARG A 80 7.38 9.85 -9.24
C ARG A 80 7.44 9.88 -7.73
N THR A 81 6.34 9.50 -7.08
CA THR A 81 6.21 9.48 -5.62
C THR A 81 5.48 8.23 -5.20
N ALA A 82 5.86 7.67 -4.06
CA ALA A 82 5.19 6.53 -3.45
C ALA A 82 5.06 6.72 -1.94
N VAL A 83 4.00 6.20 -1.35
CA VAL A 83 3.82 6.13 0.10
C VAL A 83 3.79 4.67 0.52
N VAL A 84 4.64 4.33 1.49
CA VAL A 84 4.71 3.00 2.09
C VAL A 84 4.33 3.16 3.55
N SER A 85 3.46 2.29 4.03
CA SER A 85 3.04 2.24 5.42
C SER A 85 3.25 0.84 5.96
N GLY A 86 3.45 0.77 7.28
CA GLY A 86 3.66 -0.45 8.04
C GLY A 86 2.86 -0.39 9.33
N TYR A 87 2.24 -1.52 9.68
CA TYR A 87 1.73 -1.73 11.02
C TYR A 87 2.44 -2.92 11.67
N GLY A 88 2.69 -2.79 12.97
CA GLY A 88 3.22 -3.84 13.82
C GLY A 88 2.22 -4.16 14.93
N MET A 89 1.96 -5.45 15.13
CA MET A 89 0.97 -6.00 16.07
C MET A 89 -0.42 -5.40 15.91
N VAL A 90 -1.34 -6.12 15.26
CA VAL A 90 -2.75 -5.72 15.21
C VAL A 90 -3.38 -5.98 16.58
N VAL A 91 -3.62 -4.92 17.36
CA VAL A 91 -4.59 -4.96 18.46
C VAL A 91 -5.98 -4.74 17.89
N ALA A 92 -7.04 -5.12 18.61
CA ALA A 92 -8.43 -5.24 18.15
C ALA A 92 -9.04 -4.08 17.31
N ARG A 93 -8.36 -2.93 17.20
CA ARG A 93 -8.75 -1.81 16.32
C ARG A 93 -7.59 -1.11 15.59
N TYR A 94 -6.33 -1.29 15.99
CA TYR A 94 -5.17 -0.52 15.46
C TYR A 94 -3.88 -1.35 15.50
N GLY A 95 -2.87 -0.96 14.71
CA GLY A 95 -1.50 -1.44 14.93
C GLY A 95 -0.94 -0.85 16.23
N ALA A 96 -0.27 -1.66 17.07
CA ALA A 96 0.42 -1.18 18.26
C ALA A 96 1.67 -0.34 17.91
N ALA A 97 2.19 -0.52 16.70
CA ALA A 97 3.17 0.35 16.07
C ALA A 97 2.72 0.68 14.65
N ALA A 98 2.97 1.91 14.21
CA ALA A 98 2.65 2.39 12.88
C ALA A 98 3.81 3.20 12.31
N ASN A 99 4.06 3.08 11.01
CA ASN A 99 4.96 3.98 10.29
C ASN A 99 4.43 4.30 8.89
N ALA A 100 4.90 5.41 8.35
CA ALA A 100 4.71 5.78 6.97
C ALA A 100 5.98 6.47 6.45
N VAL A 101 6.33 6.20 5.19
CA VAL A 101 7.43 6.85 4.48
C VAL A 101 6.97 7.27 3.09
N ALA A 102 7.27 8.51 2.73
CA ALA A 102 7.11 9.02 1.39
C ALA A 102 8.47 8.94 0.66
N LEU A 103 8.45 8.40 -0.55
CA LEU A 103 9.62 8.22 -1.40
C LEU A 103 9.41 8.98 -2.71
N ALA A 104 10.49 9.52 -3.26
CA ALA A 104 10.49 10.17 -4.57
C ALA A 104 11.47 9.47 -5.51
N ALA A 105 11.16 9.48 -6.81
CA ALA A 105 12.06 8.98 -7.83
C ALA A 105 13.36 9.79 -7.85
N PRO A 106 14.52 9.16 -8.13
CA PRO A 106 15.76 9.89 -8.35
C PRO A 106 15.62 10.86 -9.54
N CYS A 107 16.29 12.01 -9.44
CA CYS A 107 16.30 13.05 -10.47
C CYS A 107 16.93 12.56 -11.78
#